data_AF-A0A961XRW5-F1
#
_entry.id   AF-A0A961XRW5-F1
#
_cell.length_a   1.000
_cell.length_b   1.000
_cell.length_c   1.000
_cell.angle_alpha   90.00
_cell.angle_beta   90.00
_cell.angle_gamma   90.00
#
_symmetry.space_group_name_H-M   'P 1'
#
loop_
_entity.id
_entity.type
_entity.pdbx_description
1 polymer ?
#
loop_
_entity_poly.entity_id
_entity_poly.type
_entity_poly.pdbx_seq_one_letter_code
_entity_poly.pdbx_strand_id
1 'polypeptide(L)'
;MRNFSLHCPAAGCRPGQDACDGATGQTEQVGDHSSRRGIALTEFTPIESTIGGVLIGLSAVLLMGLHGRIAGMTGILGGVIPPLASDWKWRALFLAGAILSPVAYFVATGTPVPFDVPVSTTGMIVGGLIVGAGVTYSSGCTSGHGVCGMARLSFRSFVATLVFMLATFITVYVVRHVIQL
;
A
#
# COMPACT_ATOMS: atom_id res chain seq x y z
N MET A 1 -1.28 14.20 -41.52
CA MET A 1 -1.60 13.17 -40.50
C MET A 1 -2.03 13.94 -39.23
N ARG A 2 -3.30 14.42 -39.21
CA ARG A 2 -4.39 14.03 -38.27
C ARG A 2 -4.02 14.30 -36.80
N ASN A 3 -4.28 15.44 -36.15
CA ASN A 3 -5.51 16.23 -35.92
C ASN A 3 -6.65 15.43 -35.26
N PHE A 4 -6.86 15.62 -33.95
CA PHE A 4 -8.09 15.27 -33.25
C PHE A 4 -8.39 16.33 -32.18
N SER A 5 -8.97 17.44 -32.65
CA SER A 5 -9.74 18.37 -31.84
C SER A 5 -10.90 17.64 -31.15
N LEU A 6 -11.08 18.00 -29.89
CA LEU A 6 -12.31 17.84 -29.12
C LEU A 6 -13.54 18.19 -29.98
N HIS A 7 -14.40 17.21 -30.20
CA HIS A 7 -15.78 17.42 -30.64
C HIS A 7 -16.69 16.76 -29.60
N CYS A 8 -17.42 17.60 -28.90
CA CYS A 8 -18.52 17.24 -28.03
C CYS A 8 -19.77 17.07 -28.92
N PRO A 9 -20.39 15.88 -29.05
CA PRO A 9 -21.69 15.78 -29.69
C PRO A 9 -22.76 16.20 -28.68
N ALA A 10 -23.08 17.49 -28.69
CA ALA A 10 -24.33 18.01 -28.15
C ALA A 10 -25.48 17.64 -29.10
N ALA A 11 -26.03 16.43 -28.97
CA ALA A 11 -27.31 16.04 -29.57
C ALA A 11 -27.87 14.82 -28.84
N GLY A 12 -28.77 15.00 -27.86
CA GLY A 12 -29.43 13.85 -27.26
C GLY A 12 -30.35 14.03 -26.05
N CYS A 13 -30.43 15.20 -25.40
CA CYS A 13 -31.43 15.38 -24.33
C CYS A 13 -32.81 15.68 -24.92
N ARG A 14 -33.74 14.71 -24.83
CA ARG A 14 -35.19 14.95 -24.97
C ARG A 14 -35.88 14.95 -23.59
N PRO A 15 -36.97 15.71 -23.41
CA PRO A 15 -37.64 15.88 -22.13
C PRO A 15 -38.74 14.82 -21.91
N GLY A 16 -38.75 14.19 -20.72
CA GLY A 16 -39.92 13.51 -20.13
C GLY A 16 -40.10 12.02 -20.43
N GLN A 17 -39.64 11.17 -19.47
CA GLN A 17 -40.05 9.77 -19.16
C GLN A 17 -39.82 8.73 -20.30
N ASP A 18 -39.37 7.48 -20.09
CA ASP A 18 -39.86 6.43 -19.20
C ASP A 18 -38.75 5.44 -18.81
N ALA A 19 -38.85 4.90 -17.60
CA ALA A 19 -38.00 3.86 -17.04
C ALA A 19 -38.25 2.48 -17.67
N CYS A 20 -37.17 1.70 -17.83
CA CYS A 20 -37.07 0.24 -17.69
C CYS A 20 -35.57 -0.04 -17.44
N ASP A 21 -35.06 0.06 -16.22
CA ASP A 21 -35.06 -0.95 -15.14
C ASP A 21 -34.64 -2.38 -15.56
N GLY A 22 -33.50 -2.82 -15.00
CA GLY A 22 -33.38 -4.18 -14.47
C GLY A 22 -32.16 -5.01 -14.87
N ALA A 23 -31.02 -4.86 -14.17
CA ALA A 23 -30.25 -5.95 -13.53
C ALA A 23 -28.84 -5.44 -13.10
N THR A 24 -28.66 -4.86 -11.91
CA THR A 24 -28.34 -5.52 -10.62
C THR A 24 -26.91 -5.17 -10.18
N GLY A 25 -26.84 -4.12 -9.35
CA GLY A 25 -26.07 -4.13 -8.10
C GLY A 25 -24.54 -4.05 -8.18
N GLN A 26 -24.01 -2.83 -8.21
CA GLN A 26 -23.10 -2.31 -7.16
C GLN A 26 -22.75 -0.84 -7.46
N THR A 27 -23.68 0.03 -7.09
CA THR A 27 -23.40 1.43 -6.76
C THR A 27 -22.99 1.48 -5.30
N GLU A 28 -21.85 2.08 -4.98
CA GLU A 28 -21.80 3.07 -3.88
C GLU A 28 -20.49 3.89 -4.00
N GLN A 29 -20.58 5.02 -4.70
CA GLN A 29 -20.78 6.37 -4.15
C GLN A 29 -19.46 7.00 -3.66
N VAL A 30 -18.73 7.55 -4.64
CA VAL A 30 -17.72 8.59 -4.46
C VAL A 30 -18.46 9.92 -4.32
N GLY A 31 -18.34 10.57 -3.15
CA GLY A 31 -18.51 12.01 -2.98
C GLY A 31 -19.47 12.47 -1.88
N ASP A 32 -18.93 13.12 -0.85
CA ASP A 32 -19.49 14.41 -0.37
C ASP A 32 -18.42 15.25 0.34
N HIS A 33 -18.07 16.39 -0.28
CA HIS A 33 -17.38 17.50 0.35
C HIS A 33 -18.43 18.48 0.90
N SER A 34 -18.93 18.30 2.12
CA SER A 34 -19.34 19.39 3.05
C SER A 34 -20.35 18.94 4.13
N SER A 35 -19.87 18.42 5.26
CA SER A 35 -20.57 18.66 6.54
C SER A 35 -19.58 18.71 7.71
N ARG A 36 -19.50 19.88 8.35
CA ARG A 36 -18.39 20.33 9.20
C ARG A 36 -18.37 19.61 10.57
N ARG A 37 -17.16 19.17 10.97
CA ARG A 37 -16.76 18.67 12.31
C ARG A 37 -17.37 17.34 12.78
N GLY A 38 -17.52 16.37 11.87
CA GLY A 38 -17.81 14.98 12.22
C GLY A 38 -16.54 14.14 12.29
N ILE A 39 -16.36 13.38 13.36
CA ILE A 39 -15.36 12.30 13.44
C ILE A 39 -15.62 11.40 12.23
N ALA A 40 -14.67 11.29 11.30
CA ALA A 40 -14.75 10.29 10.25
C ALA A 40 -14.75 8.91 10.92
N LEU A 41 -15.94 8.32 11.08
CA LEU A 41 -16.06 6.90 11.33
C LEU A 41 -15.60 6.24 10.03
N THR A 42 -14.31 5.91 9.97
CA THR A 42 -13.80 4.95 8.99
C THR A 42 -14.73 3.75 9.11
N GLU A 43 -15.50 3.47 8.05
CA GLU A 43 -16.35 2.28 7.96
C GLU A 43 -15.48 1.08 8.33
N PHE A 44 -15.74 0.47 9.48
CA PHE A 44 -14.99 -0.69 9.91
C PHE A 44 -15.37 -1.83 8.96
N THR A 45 -14.43 -2.23 8.10
CA THR A 45 -14.54 -3.42 7.23
C THR A 45 -13.77 -4.59 7.85
N PRO A 46 -14.30 -5.23 8.90
CA PRO A 46 -13.55 -6.22 9.70
C PRO A 46 -13.22 -7.47 8.89
N ILE A 47 -14.11 -7.89 7.99
CA ILE A 47 -13.94 -9.10 7.18
C ILE A 47 -12.78 -8.90 6.20
N GLU A 48 -12.79 -7.83 5.41
CA GLU A 48 -11.73 -7.50 4.45
C GLU A 48 -10.36 -7.38 5.14
N SER A 49 -10.31 -6.71 6.29
CA SER A 49 -9.07 -6.54 7.07
C SER A 49 -8.53 -7.87 7.59
N THR A 50 -9.42 -8.76 8.04
CA THR A 50 -9.04 -10.09 8.54
C THR A 50 -8.56 -10.99 7.41
N ILE A 51 -9.23 -10.97 6.25
CA ILE A 51 -8.82 -11.74 5.06
C ILE A 51 -7.44 -11.29 4.60
N GLY A 52 -7.20 -9.98 4.49
CA GLY A 52 -5.89 -9.44 4.13
C GLY A 52 -4.79 -9.86 5.12
N GLY A 53 -5.07 -9.78 6.43
CA GLY A 53 -4.15 -10.21 7.48
C GLY A 53 -3.81 -11.71 7.42
N VAL A 54 -4.81 -12.56 7.21
CA VAL A 54 -4.62 -14.02 7.06
C VAL A 54 -3.80 -14.33 5.81
N LEU A 55 -4.06 -13.67 4.68
CA LEU A 55 -3.30 -13.87 3.44
C LEU A 55 -1.83 -13.47 3.59
N ILE A 56 -1.54 -12.34 4.23
CA ILE A 56 -0.16 -11.90 4.49
C ILE A 56 0.54 -12.87 5.45
N GLY A 57 -0.13 -13.26 6.54
CA GLY A 57 0.40 -14.21 7.52
C GLY A 57 0.70 -15.58 6.92
N LEU A 58 -0.25 -16.13 6.14
CA LEU A 58 -0.10 -17.40 5.44
C LEU A 58 1.07 -17.34 4.45
N SER A 59 1.19 -16.25 3.68
CA SER A 59 2.30 -16.04 2.76
C SER A 59 3.66 -16.02 3.48
N ALA A 60 3.75 -15.35 4.63
CA ALA A 60 4.97 -15.30 5.44
C ALA A 60 5.35 -16.68 6.02
N VAL A 61 4.36 -17.45 6.49
CA VAL A 61 4.56 -18.81 7.01
C VAL A 61 4.98 -19.77 5.88
N LEU A 62 4.36 -19.69 4.69
CA LEU A 62 4.76 -20.49 3.54
C LEU A 62 6.21 -20.19 3.11
N LEU A 63 6.60 -18.91 3.09
CA LEU A 63 7.98 -18.53 2.76
C LEU A 63 8.98 -19.07 3.78
N MET A 64 8.63 -19.00 5.07
CA MET A 64 9.45 -19.52 6.16
C MET A 64 9.51 -21.05 6.16
N GLY A 65 8.40 -21.72 5.86
CA GLY A 65 8.29 -23.19 5.84
C GLY A 65 8.96 -23.83 4.64
N LEU A 66 8.82 -23.25 3.44
CA LEU A 66 9.35 -23.83 2.20
C LEU A 66 10.82 -23.47 1.96
N HIS A 67 11.21 -22.22 2.24
CA HIS A 67 12.54 -21.72 1.92
C HIS A 67 13.43 -21.50 3.16
N GLY A 68 12.87 -21.60 4.38
CA GLY A 68 13.60 -21.34 5.62
C GLY A 68 13.93 -19.86 5.83
N ARG A 69 13.30 -18.94 5.09
CA ARG A 69 13.67 -17.52 5.04
C ARG A 69 12.62 -16.61 5.67
N ILE A 70 13.08 -15.47 6.15
CA ILE A 70 12.26 -14.44 6.79
C ILE A 70 11.84 -13.42 5.74
N ALA A 71 10.54 -13.08 5.71
CA ALA A 71 9.99 -12.08 4.79
C ALA A 71 10.35 -10.66 5.27
N GLY A 72 11.42 -10.08 4.72
CA GLY A 72 11.82 -8.70 4.99
C GLY A 72 12.13 -7.95 3.71
N MET A 73 11.35 -6.91 3.39
CA MET A 73 11.46 -6.19 2.13
C MET A 73 12.84 -5.53 1.93
N THR A 74 13.40 -4.89 2.97
CA THR A 74 14.76 -4.31 2.91
C THR A 74 15.83 -5.37 2.65
N GLY A 75 15.70 -6.55 3.27
CA GLY A 75 16.61 -7.66 3.03
C GLY A 75 16.49 -8.18 1.60
N ILE A 76 15.27 -8.43 1.14
CA ILE A 76 14.98 -8.91 -0.23
C ILE A 76 15.57 -7.94 -1.26
N LEU A 77 15.29 -6.64 -1.11
CA LEU A 77 15.79 -5.60 -2.00
C LEU A 77 17.32 -5.52 -1.99
N GLY A 78 17.95 -5.52 -0.81
CA GLY A 78 19.40 -5.51 -0.67
C GLY A 78 20.10 -6.75 -1.26
N GLY A 79 19.42 -7.90 -1.33
CA GLY A 79 20.00 -9.12 -1.92
C GLY A 79 19.93 -9.21 -3.45
N VAL A 80 19.18 -8.31 -4.09
CA VAL A 80 19.10 -8.18 -5.56
C VAL A 80 20.08 -7.10 -6.05
N ILE A 81 20.61 -6.27 -5.16
CA ILE A 81 21.62 -5.26 -5.46
C ILE A 81 23.02 -5.89 -5.43
N PRO A 82 23.92 -5.57 -6.37
CA PRO A 82 25.30 -6.06 -6.35
C PRO A 82 26.06 -5.68 -5.07
N PRO A 83 26.83 -6.59 -4.45
CA PRO A 83 27.06 -7.99 -4.85
C PRO A 83 25.82 -8.89 -4.60
N LEU A 84 25.39 -9.60 -5.65
CA LEU A 84 24.20 -10.45 -5.60
C LEU A 84 24.38 -11.55 -4.55
N ALA A 85 23.37 -11.75 -3.71
CA ALA A 85 23.33 -12.90 -2.82
C ALA A 85 23.22 -14.20 -3.65
N SER A 86 23.75 -15.32 -3.15
CA SER A 86 23.61 -16.64 -3.79
C SER A 86 22.15 -16.98 -4.18
N ASP A 87 21.21 -16.44 -3.40
CA ASP A 87 19.78 -16.71 -3.52
C ASP A 87 18.99 -15.58 -4.19
N TRP A 88 19.64 -14.74 -5.00
CA TRP A 88 19.01 -13.59 -5.66
C TRP A 88 17.79 -13.97 -6.50
N LYS A 89 17.75 -15.19 -7.06
CA LYS A 89 16.66 -15.65 -7.94
C LYS A 89 15.30 -15.65 -7.26
N TRP A 90 15.19 -16.18 -6.04
CA TRP A 90 13.88 -16.19 -5.32
C TRP A 90 13.50 -14.77 -4.87
N ARG A 91 14.49 -13.94 -4.51
CA ARG A 91 14.26 -12.55 -4.09
C ARG A 91 13.73 -11.71 -5.25
N ALA A 92 14.30 -11.88 -6.44
CA ALA A 92 13.83 -11.24 -7.65
C ALA A 92 12.43 -11.72 -8.02
N LEU A 93 12.13 -13.02 -7.89
CA LEU A 93 10.80 -13.57 -8.17
C LEU A 93 9.73 -13.04 -7.19
N PHE A 94 10.08 -12.92 -5.90
CA PHE A 94 9.22 -12.31 -4.90
C PHE A 94 8.94 -10.83 -5.22
N LEU A 95 9.98 -10.08 -5.57
CA LEU A 95 9.85 -8.67 -5.94
C LEU A 95 9.04 -8.48 -7.23
N ALA A 96 9.24 -9.34 -8.22
CA ALA A 96 8.45 -9.36 -9.44
C ALA A 96 6.98 -9.65 -9.15
N GLY A 97 6.67 -10.63 -8.28
CA GLY A 97 5.31 -10.91 -7.84
C GLY A 97 4.66 -9.72 -7.12
N ALA A 98 5.40 -9.04 -6.24
CA ALA A 98 4.93 -7.86 -5.54
C ALA A 98 4.60 -6.68 -6.49
N ILE A 99 5.39 -6.49 -7.53
CA ILE A 99 5.14 -5.45 -8.56
C ILE A 99 4.03 -5.87 -9.53
N LEU A 100 3.96 -7.16 -9.89
CA LEU A 100 2.97 -7.67 -10.83
C LEU A 100 1.57 -7.73 -10.21
N SER A 101 1.45 -7.91 -8.89
CA SER A 101 0.17 -7.96 -8.17
C SER A 101 -0.76 -6.76 -8.44
N PRO A 102 -0.34 -5.49 -8.22
CA PRO A 102 -1.20 -4.33 -8.51
C PRO A 102 -1.50 -4.18 -10.02
N VAL A 103 -0.59 -4.62 -10.90
CA VAL A 103 -0.83 -4.61 -12.35
C VAL A 103 -1.89 -5.65 -12.73
N ALA A 104 -1.80 -6.85 -12.16
CA ALA A 104 -2.80 -7.90 -12.36
C ALA A 104 -4.17 -7.48 -11.83
N TYR A 105 -4.22 -6.78 -10.69
CA TYR A 105 -5.45 -6.18 -10.18
C TYR A 105 -6.04 -5.18 -11.19
N PHE A 106 -5.23 -4.25 -11.67
CA PHE A 106 -5.67 -3.25 -12.65
C PHE A 106 -6.22 -3.88 -13.94
N VAL A 107 -5.56 -4.93 -14.46
CA VAL A 107 -6.01 -5.66 -15.64
C VAL A 107 -7.31 -6.43 -15.38
N ALA A 108 -7.50 -6.98 -14.18
CA ALA A 108 -8.67 -7.77 -13.83
C ALA A 108 -9.93 -6.92 -13.57
N THR A 109 -9.79 -5.77 -12.90
CA THR A 109 -10.94 -4.92 -12.52
C THR A 109 -11.18 -3.76 -13.49
N GLY A 110 -10.19 -3.39 -14.30
CA GLY A 110 -10.27 -2.23 -15.21
C GLY A 110 -10.38 -0.88 -14.48
N THR A 111 -10.28 -0.87 -13.15
CA THR A 111 -10.38 0.32 -12.32
C THR A 111 -8.99 0.73 -11.82
N PRO A 112 -8.56 1.99 -12.05
CA PRO A 112 -7.34 2.48 -11.43
C PRO A 112 -7.54 2.55 -9.91
N VAL A 113 -6.52 2.12 -9.16
CA VAL A 113 -6.53 2.25 -7.70
C VAL A 113 -6.52 3.75 -7.36
N PRO A 114 -7.52 4.27 -6.63
CA PRO A 114 -7.55 5.69 -6.27
C PRO A 114 -6.35 5.98 -5.35
N PHE A 115 -5.37 6.71 -5.88
CA PHE A 115 -4.13 7.07 -5.18
C PHE A 115 -4.08 8.59 -5.05
N ASP A 116 -4.56 9.10 -3.92
CA ASP A 116 -4.42 10.50 -3.54
C ASP A 116 -3.26 10.65 -2.55
N VAL A 117 -2.21 11.35 -2.97
CA VAL A 117 -1.04 11.59 -2.14
C VAL A 117 -0.96 13.08 -1.84
N PRO A 118 -1.44 13.53 -0.66
CA PRO A 118 -1.54 14.95 -0.33
C PRO A 118 -0.19 15.62 -0.02
N VAL A 119 0.93 14.96 -0.34
CA VAL A 119 2.28 15.42 -0.02
C VAL A 119 3.06 15.74 -1.29
N SER A 120 3.91 16.78 -1.23
CA SER A 120 4.77 17.16 -2.36
C SER A 120 5.70 16.01 -2.77
N THR A 121 5.95 15.88 -4.08
CA THR A 121 6.87 14.87 -4.63
C THR A 121 8.25 14.94 -3.97
N THR A 122 8.71 16.15 -3.65
CA THR A 122 9.96 16.40 -2.93
C THR A 122 9.94 15.79 -1.53
N GLY A 123 8.82 15.93 -0.80
CA GLY A 123 8.65 15.32 0.52
C GLY A 123 8.71 13.80 0.49
N MET A 124 8.16 13.16 -0.56
CA MET A 124 8.27 11.70 -0.73
C MET A 124 9.70 11.25 -1.02
N ILE A 125 10.42 11.93 -1.90
CA ILE A 125 11.80 11.55 -2.25
C ILE A 125 12.70 11.67 -1.02
N VAL A 126 12.63 12.80 -0.31
CA VAL A 126 13.45 13.05 0.88
C VAL A 126 13.07 12.08 2.01
N GLY A 127 11.77 11.90 2.27
CA GLY A 127 11.28 10.96 3.28
C GLY A 127 11.71 9.53 2.98
N GLY A 128 11.58 9.08 1.73
CA GLY A 128 11.99 7.76 1.28
C GLY A 128 13.48 7.51 1.46
N LEU A 129 14.34 8.49 1.14
CA LEU A 129 15.80 8.38 1.33
C LEU A 129 16.19 8.31 2.80
N ILE A 130 15.60 9.16 3.66
CA ILE A 130 15.88 9.18 5.10
C ILE A 130 15.43 7.85 5.74
N VAL A 131 14.21 7.39 5.42
CA VAL A 131 13.70 6.10 5.93
C VAL A 131 14.55 4.95 5.40
N GLY A 132 14.93 4.97 4.11
CA GLY A 132 15.80 3.98 3.48
C GLY A 132 17.18 3.86 4.15
N ALA A 133 17.81 4.99 4.47
CA ALA A 133 19.05 5.02 5.25
C ALA A 133 18.82 4.45 6.66
N GLY A 134 17.75 4.85 7.33
CA GLY A 134 17.41 4.41 8.69
C GLY A 134 17.20 2.90 8.81
N VAL A 135 16.43 2.29 7.90
CA VAL A 135 16.19 0.83 7.92
C VAL A 135 17.46 0.02 7.63
N THR A 136 18.36 0.57 6.81
CA THR A 136 19.66 -0.05 6.53
C THR A 136 20.54 -0.06 7.78
N TYR A 137 20.63 1.06 8.51
CA TYR A 137 21.35 1.12 9.79
C TYR A 137 20.72 0.25 10.88
N SER A 138 19.40 0.08 10.86
CA SER A 138 18.68 -0.79 11.81
C SER A 138 18.82 -2.28 11.49
N SER A 139 19.50 -2.67 10.41
CA SER A 139 19.63 -4.07 9.94
C SER A 139 18.29 -4.80 9.69
N GLY A 140 17.20 -4.06 9.47
CA GLY A 140 15.86 -4.64 9.34
C GLY A 140 14.77 -3.61 9.06
N CYS A 141 13.65 -4.09 8.52
CA CYS A 141 12.44 -3.30 8.31
C CYS A 141 11.36 -3.66 9.33
N THR A 142 10.36 -2.78 9.46
CA THR A 142 9.15 -3.02 10.26
C THR A 142 8.39 -4.26 9.84
N SER A 143 8.31 -4.57 8.54
CA SER A 143 7.60 -5.78 8.10
C SER A 143 8.29 -7.05 8.59
N GLY A 144 9.63 -7.07 8.59
CA GLY A 144 10.43 -8.24 9.01
C GLY A 144 10.45 -8.43 10.52
N HIS A 145 10.70 -7.35 11.27
CA HIS A 145 10.66 -7.39 12.75
C HIS A 145 9.25 -7.49 13.31
N GLY A 146 8.28 -6.86 12.64
CA GLY A 146 6.88 -6.92 13.01
C GLY A 146 6.28 -8.28 12.68
N VAL A 147 6.04 -8.58 11.41
CA VAL A 147 5.28 -9.77 11.00
C VAL A 147 6.01 -11.06 11.39
N CYS A 148 7.23 -11.26 10.90
CA CYS A 148 7.96 -12.51 11.14
C CYS A 148 8.68 -12.53 12.51
N GLY A 149 9.12 -11.38 13.01
CA GLY A 149 9.87 -11.28 14.27
C GLY A 149 8.99 -11.39 15.52
N MET A 150 7.75 -10.87 15.49
CA MET A 150 6.78 -11.09 16.57
C MET A 150 6.28 -12.54 16.60
N ALA A 151 6.13 -13.18 15.43
CA ALA A 151 5.76 -14.60 15.35
C ALA A 151 6.79 -15.54 16.00
N ARG A 152 8.06 -15.12 16.11
CA ARG A 152 9.13 -15.86 16.80
C ARG A 152 9.27 -15.51 18.29
N LEU A 153 8.38 -14.69 18.85
CA LEU A 153 8.33 -14.31 20.27
C LEU A 153 9.67 -13.80 20.84
N SER A 154 10.45 -13.07 20.03
CA SER A 154 11.71 -12.50 20.51
C SER A 154 11.51 -11.10 21.10
N PHE A 155 11.94 -10.91 22.36
CA PHE A 155 11.85 -9.62 23.05
C PHE A 155 12.57 -8.49 22.28
N ARG A 156 13.69 -8.80 21.63
CA ARG A 156 14.43 -7.86 20.79
C ARG A 156 13.58 -7.30 19.64
N SER A 157 12.77 -8.13 18.99
CA SER A 157 11.92 -7.69 17.86
C SER A 157 10.74 -6.84 18.32
N PHE A 158 10.23 -7.11 19.51
CA PHE A 158 9.19 -6.30 20.14
C PHE A 158 9.70 -4.87 20.42
N VAL A 159 10.88 -4.75 21.05
CA VAL A 159 11.50 -3.45 21.33
C VAL A 159 11.79 -2.68 20.04
N ALA A 160 12.34 -3.33 19.02
CA ALA A 160 12.61 -2.69 17.73
C ALA A 160 11.33 -2.14 17.07
N THR A 161 10.23 -2.90 17.13
CA THR A 161 8.94 -2.49 16.57
C THR A 161 8.35 -1.30 17.34
N LEU A 162 8.43 -1.30 18.68
CA LEU A 162 7.99 -0.18 19.51
C LEU A 162 8.77 1.10 19.22
N VAL A 163 10.10 1.02 19.13
CA VAL A 163 10.94 2.19 18.83
C VAL A 163 10.59 2.76 17.45
N PHE A 164 10.37 1.90 16.46
CA PHE A 164 9.96 2.36 15.13
C PHE A 164 8.59 3.05 15.16
N MET A 165 7.60 2.46 15.84
CA MET A 165 6.26 3.04 15.95
C MET A 165 6.25 4.37 16.71
N LEU A 166 7.08 4.51 17.74
CA LEU A 166 7.26 5.78 18.45
C LEU A 166 7.91 6.82 17.54
N ALA A 167 8.96 6.46 16.81
CA ALA A 167 9.65 7.39 15.89
C ALA A 167 8.73 7.85 14.75
N THR A 168 7.93 6.95 14.16
CA THR A 168 6.95 7.34 13.12
C THR A 168 5.85 8.23 13.69
N PHE A 169 5.34 7.92 14.88
CA PHE A 169 4.34 8.76 15.54
C PHE A 169 4.87 10.18 15.77
N ILE A 170 6.08 10.32 16.32
CA ILE A 170 6.73 11.63 16.52
C ILE A 170 6.94 12.34 15.18
N THR A 171 7.42 11.64 14.16
CA THR A 171 7.67 12.22 12.82
C THR A 171 6.38 12.77 12.21
N VAL A 172 5.30 11.97 12.22
CA VAL A 172 3.98 12.39 11.70
C VAL A 172 3.42 13.55 12.52
N TYR A 173 3.57 13.52 13.84
CA TYR A 173 3.14 14.62 14.71
C TYR A 173 3.83 15.93 14.33
N VAL A 174 5.15 15.92 14.21
CA VAL A 174 5.94 17.10 13.82
C VAL A 174 5.55 17.59 12.42
N VAL A 175 5.48 16.70 11.43
CA VAL A 175 5.15 17.10 10.05
C VAL A 175 3.74 17.71 9.97
N ARG A 176 2.74 17.09 10.60
CA ARG A 176 1.35 17.57 10.52
C ARG A 176 1.06 18.79 11.40
N HIS A 177 1.66 18.90 12.58
CA HIS A 177 1.30 19.94 13.55
C HIS A 177 2.29 21.11 13.61
N VAL A 178 3.58 20.85 13.36
CA VAL A 178 4.63 21.89 13.42
C VAL A 178 4.89 22.47 12.04
N ILE A 179 5.02 21.60 11.03
CA ILE A 179 5.36 22.01 9.65
C ILE A 179 4.09 22.31 8.83
N GLN A 180 2.92 21.79 9.25
CA GLN A 180 1.63 21.94 8.57
C GLN A 180 1.69 21.57 7.08
N LEU A 181 2.44 20.50 6.77
CA LEU A 181 2.54 19.88 5.46
C LEU A 181 1.42 18.86 5.24
#